data_AF-T1HTM8-F1
#
_entry.id   AF-T1HTM8-F1
#
_cell.length_a   1.000
_cell.length_b   1.000
_cell.length_c   1.000
_cell.angle_alpha   90.00
_cell.angle_beta   90.00
_cell.angle_gamma   90.00
#
_symmetry.space_group_name_H-M   'P 1'
#
loop_
_entity.id
_entity.type
_entity.pdbx_description
1 polymer ?
#
loop_
_entity_poly.entity_id
_entity_poly.type
_entity_poly.pdbx_seq_one_letter_code
_entity_poly.pdbx_strand_id
1 'polypeptide(L)'
;MADLLDKLTNYAAEVQHINDTFFDEGNRICRVYSRRGIVDEDEEDFCHQQYETFKCEIANCCQEFDTVLKYELHYNSCHRYSCSYCKKHLPSPHLLDLHVSETHDSFFKAAAERKPMYKCFVESCDAVSSNAQDRRSHCIEVHRFPHDFRYDTRRPLKKKGKMAEKNQMEI
;
A
#
# COMPACT_ATOMS: atom_id res chain seq x y z
N MET A 1 33.58 52.22 22.99
CA MET A 1 33.39 50.76 22.91
C MET A 1 32.79 50.17 24.19
N ALA A 2 33.15 50.65 25.40
CA ALA A 2 32.55 50.17 26.66
C ALA A 2 31.05 50.51 26.82
N ASP A 3 30.62 51.70 26.42
CA ASP A 3 29.23 52.19 26.63
C ASP A 3 28.17 51.45 25.78
N LEU A 4 28.54 50.91 24.61
CA LEU A 4 27.63 50.12 23.79
C LEU A 4 27.48 48.70 24.35
N LEU A 5 28.57 48.14 24.91
CA LEU A 5 28.58 46.79 25.45
C LEU A 5 27.78 46.71 26.76
N ASP A 6 27.85 47.73 27.62
CA ASP A 6 27.02 47.85 28.84
C ASP A 6 25.53 48.04 28.52
N LYS A 7 25.20 48.78 27.46
CA LYS A 7 23.82 48.89 26.99
C LYS A 7 23.34 47.56 26.42
N LEU A 8 24.16 46.91 25.60
CA LEU A 8 23.79 45.62 25.01
C LEU A 8 23.70 44.50 26.06
N THR A 9 24.46 44.51 27.15
CA THR A 9 24.32 43.53 28.24
C THR A 9 23.08 43.77 29.11
N ASN A 10 22.64 45.03 29.27
CA ASN A 10 21.39 45.34 29.96
C ASN A 10 20.13 45.02 29.14
N TYR A 11 20.23 45.00 27.80
CA TYR A 11 19.12 44.71 26.88
C TYR A 11 19.21 43.35 26.18
N ALA A 12 20.33 42.63 26.29
CA ALA A 12 20.46 41.25 25.82
C ALA A 12 19.72 40.34 26.82
N ALA A 13 18.40 40.32 26.70
CA ALA A 13 17.63 39.24 27.28
C ALA A 13 18.16 37.93 26.68
N GLU A 14 18.59 37.02 27.54
CA GLU A 14 18.83 35.62 27.19
C GLU A 14 17.61 35.08 26.40
N VAL A 15 17.78 34.00 25.64
CA VAL A 15 16.67 33.39 24.87
C VAL A 15 15.49 33.13 25.81
N GLN A 16 14.50 34.02 25.77
CA GLN A 16 13.39 33.96 26.70
C GLN A 16 12.44 32.85 26.26
N HIS A 17 12.15 31.94 27.18
CA HIS A 17 11.25 30.84 26.93
C HIS A 17 9.83 31.38 26.70
N ILE A 18 9.03 30.67 25.90
CA ILE A 18 7.65 31.10 25.58
C ILE A 18 6.73 31.23 26.81
N ASN A 19 7.14 30.66 27.95
CA ASN A 19 6.45 30.74 29.24
C ASN A 19 7.14 31.72 30.21
N ASP A 20 8.01 32.60 29.72
CA ASP A 20 8.65 33.62 30.55
C ASP A 20 7.63 34.70 30.94
N THR A 21 7.69 35.10 32.21
CA THR A 21 6.94 36.21 32.80
C THR A 21 7.06 37.52 32.02
N PHE A 22 8.16 37.74 31.29
CA PHE A 22 8.33 38.90 30.41
C PHE A 22 7.17 39.02 29.39
N PHE A 23 6.64 37.90 28.92
CA PHE A 23 5.55 37.89 27.96
C PHE A 23 4.15 38.04 28.59
N ASP A 24 4.00 37.97 29.93
CA ASP A 24 2.68 37.94 30.59
C ASP A 24 1.82 39.16 30.28
N GLU A 25 2.42 40.35 30.27
CA GLU A 25 1.69 41.58 29.97
C GLU A 25 1.22 41.62 28.52
N GLY A 26 2.10 41.24 27.59
CA GLY A 26 1.75 41.10 26.17
C GLY A 26 0.71 40.00 25.94
N ASN A 27 0.80 38.89 26.67
CA ASN A 27 -0.13 37.76 26.59
C ASN A 27 -1.52 38.13 27.10
N ARG A 28 -1.60 38.93 28.17
CA ARG A 28 -2.86 39.49 28.70
C ARG A 28 -3.54 40.42 27.71
N ILE A 29 -2.77 41.32 27.09
CA ILE A 29 -3.29 42.32 26.13
C ILE A 29 -3.72 41.65 24.83
N CYS A 30 -2.85 40.83 24.25
CA CYS A 30 -3.03 40.29 22.90
C CYS A 30 -3.85 38.99 22.85
N ARG A 31 -4.21 38.40 24.00
CA ARG A 31 -4.98 37.13 24.11
C ARG A 31 -4.43 36.00 23.21
N VAL A 32 -3.13 36.00 22.94
CA VAL A 32 -2.48 35.26 21.82
C VAL A 32 -2.61 33.74 21.95
N TYR A 33 -2.96 33.24 23.14
CA TYR A 33 -3.03 31.79 23.40
C TYR A 33 -4.44 31.24 23.63
N SER A 34 -5.50 32.02 23.48
CA SER A 34 -6.83 31.39 23.36
C SER A 34 -6.97 30.84 21.95
N ARG A 35 -6.39 29.66 21.70
CA ARG A 35 -6.62 28.85 20.50
C ARG A 35 -8.08 28.43 20.50
N ARG A 36 -8.97 29.33 20.09
CA ARG A 36 -10.36 29.01 19.82
C ARG A 36 -10.36 28.25 18.50
N GLY A 37 -10.21 26.94 18.59
CA GLY A 37 -10.55 26.07 17.48
C GLY A 37 -12.04 26.23 17.21
N ILE A 38 -12.39 26.36 15.94
CA ILE A 38 -13.77 26.06 15.53
C ILE A 38 -13.86 24.54 15.67
N VAL A 39 -14.57 24.09 16.69
CA VAL A 39 -14.99 22.69 16.78
C VAL A 39 -16.30 22.66 16.01
N ASP A 40 -16.26 22.09 14.82
CA ASP A 40 -17.49 21.60 14.23
C ASP A 40 -17.82 20.35 15.06
N GLU A 41 -18.85 20.45 15.90
CA GLU A 41 -19.47 19.27 16.50
C GLU A 41 -20.53 18.82 15.50
N ASP A 42 -20.06 18.31 14.37
CA ASP A 42 -20.91 17.56 13.47
C ASP A 42 -21.29 16.26 14.18
N GLU A 43 -22.58 16.07 14.43
CA GLU A 43 -23.12 14.72 14.46
C GLU A 43 -22.77 14.15 13.08
N GLU A 44 -21.65 13.41 12.98
CA GLU A 44 -21.27 12.65 11.78
C GLU A 44 -22.32 11.54 11.57
N ASP A 45 -23.57 11.93 11.31
CA ASP A 45 -24.55 11.10 10.67
C ASP A 45 -23.97 10.82 9.30
N PHE A 46 -23.32 9.67 9.19
CA PHE A 46 -22.81 9.12 7.94
C PHE A 46 -23.87 9.39 6.86
N CYS A 47 -23.57 10.29 5.93
CA CYS A 47 -24.56 10.79 4.95
C CYS A 47 -24.96 9.72 3.91
N HIS A 48 -24.70 8.46 4.20
CA HIS A 48 -24.91 7.30 3.36
C HIS A 48 -25.90 6.38 4.05
N GLN A 49 -26.97 6.06 3.32
CA GLN A 49 -27.96 5.07 3.71
C GLN A 49 -27.25 3.75 4.02
N GLN A 50 -27.38 3.25 5.25
CA GLN A 50 -26.83 1.94 5.63
C GLN A 50 -27.56 0.86 4.83
N TYR A 51 -26.86 0.26 3.88
CA TYR A 51 -27.38 -0.86 3.10
C TYR A 51 -27.21 -2.16 3.89
N GLU A 52 -28.07 -3.14 3.64
CA GLU A 52 -27.81 -4.52 4.05
C GLU A 52 -26.47 -4.99 3.46
N THR A 53 -25.75 -5.82 4.20
CA THR A 53 -24.46 -6.35 3.73
C THR A 53 -24.63 -7.10 2.42
N PHE A 54 -23.82 -6.76 1.42
CA PHE A 54 -23.88 -7.36 0.08
C PHE A 54 -22.53 -7.98 -0.31
N LYS A 55 -22.56 -8.92 -1.26
CA LYS A 55 -21.37 -9.69 -1.66
C LYS A 55 -20.78 -9.16 -2.95
N CYS A 56 -19.48 -9.40 -3.17
CA CYS A 56 -18.88 -9.18 -4.48
C CYS A 56 -19.48 -10.10 -5.54
N GLU A 57 -19.80 -9.54 -6.70
CA GLU A 57 -20.45 -10.26 -7.82
C GLU A 57 -19.46 -11.10 -8.67
N ILE A 58 -18.17 -11.00 -8.39
CA ILE A 58 -17.14 -11.67 -9.21
C ILE A 58 -17.00 -13.13 -8.81
N ALA A 59 -17.01 -14.01 -9.81
CA ALA A 59 -16.86 -15.45 -9.63
C ALA A 59 -15.59 -15.78 -8.82
N ASN A 60 -15.75 -16.60 -7.78
CA ASN A 60 -14.70 -16.97 -6.82
C ASN A 60 -14.21 -15.85 -5.89
N CYS A 61 -14.92 -14.73 -5.80
CA CYS A 61 -14.77 -13.78 -4.69
C CYS A 61 -15.78 -14.09 -3.58
N CYS A 62 -15.36 -14.01 -2.33
CA CYS A 62 -16.23 -14.27 -1.16
C CYS A 62 -16.21 -13.09 -0.18
N GLN A 63 -15.89 -11.89 -0.65
CA GLN A 63 -15.89 -10.69 0.19
C GLN A 63 -17.29 -10.10 0.28
N GLU A 64 -17.62 -9.62 1.48
CA GLU A 64 -18.90 -8.99 1.81
C GLU A 64 -18.63 -7.57 2.31
N PHE A 65 -19.53 -6.65 1.99
CA PHE A 65 -19.37 -5.22 2.24
C PHE A 65 -20.65 -4.64 2.84
N ASP A 66 -20.46 -3.66 3.72
CA ASP A 66 -21.51 -2.86 4.34
C ASP A 66 -21.68 -1.49 3.65
N THR A 67 -20.73 -1.11 2.81
CA THR A 67 -20.62 0.21 2.18
C THR A 67 -20.12 0.09 0.74
N VAL A 68 -20.65 0.93 -0.14
CA VAL A 68 -20.24 0.99 -1.56
C VAL A 68 -18.76 1.34 -1.69
N LEU A 69 -18.26 2.28 -0.89
CA LEU A 69 -16.84 2.67 -0.91
C LEU A 69 -15.89 1.50 -0.65
N LYS A 70 -16.19 0.64 0.35
CA LYS A 70 -15.35 -0.55 0.62
C LYS A 70 -15.39 -1.54 -0.54
N TYR A 71 -16.55 -1.71 -1.18
CA TYR A 71 -16.67 -2.54 -2.37
C TYR A 71 -15.84 -1.99 -3.54
N GLU A 72 -15.89 -0.68 -3.81
CA GLU A 72 -15.12 -0.04 -4.88
C GLU A 72 -13.61 -0.17 -4.66
N LEU A 73 -13.13 0.07 -3.43
CA LEU A 73 -11.72 -0.11 -3.07
C LEU A 73 -11.27 -1.57 -3.23
N HIS A 74 -12.13 -2.52 -2.86
CA HIS A 74 -11.87 -3.94 -3.08
C HIS A 74 -11.80 -4.27 -4.57
N TYR A 75 -12.79 -3.81 -5.35
CA TYR A 75 -12.82 -4.03 -6.79
C TYR A 75 -11.56 -3.47 -7.46
N ASN A 76 -11.18 -2.24 -7.09
CA ASN A 76 -10.00 -1.56 -7.63
C ASN A 76 -8.69 -2.30 -7.31
N SER A 77 -8.54 -2.88 -6.12
CA SER A 77 -7.33 -3.58 -5.71
C SER A 77 -7.26 -5.04 -6.15
N CYS A 78 -8.39 -5.71 -6.29
CA CYS A 78 -8.44 -7.17 -6.49
C CYS A 78 -8.92 -7.60 -7.88
N HIS A 79 -9.72 -6.78 -8.57
CA HIS A 79 -10.48 -7.21 -9.74
C HIS A 79 -10.26 -6.36 -10.98
N ARG A 80 -9.83 -5.11 -10.79
CA ARG A 80 -9.69 -4.09 -11.83
C ARG A 80 -8.85 -4.49 -13.04
N TYR A 81 -7.83 -5.30 -12.84
CA TYR A 81 -6.92 -5.76 -13.90
C TYR A 81 -7.14 -7.24 -14.16
N SER A 82 -8.14 -7.55 -14.98
CA SER A 82 -8.48 -8.92 -15.36
C SER A 82 -8.02 -9.25 -16.78
N CYS A 83 -7.39 -10.41 -16.96
CA CYS A 83 -7.02 -10.90 -18.26
C CYS A 83 -8.27 -11.33 -19.05
N SER A 84 -8.44 -10.80 -20.26
CA SER A 84 -9.59 -11.12 -21.11
C SER A 84 -9.64 -12.59 -21.53
N TYR A 85 -8.47 -13.22 -21.70
CA TYR A 85 -8.32 -14.61 -22.18
C TYR A 85 -8.53 -15.65 -21.08
N CYS A 86 -7.82 -15.53 -19.95
CA CYS A 86 -7.86 -16.55 -18.89
C CYS A 86 -8.63 -16.11 -17.63
N LYS A 87 -9.17 -14.90 -17.60
CA LYS A 87 -9.92 -14.32 -16.46
C LYS A 87 -9.12 -14.28 -15.14
N LYS A 88 -7.79 -14.38 -15.21
CA LYS A 88 -6.91 -14.17 -14.06
C LYS A 88 -6.89 -12.68 -13.69
N HIS A 89 -7.05 -12.38 -12.40
CA HIS A 89 -6.89 -11.02 -11.87
C HIS A 89 -5.45 -10.79 -11.42
N LEU A 90 -4.93 -9.60 -11.73
CA LEU A 90 -3.59 -9.17 -11.36
C LEU A 90 -3.64 -7.87 -10.53
N PRO A 91 -2.67 -7.63 -9.63
CA PRO A 91 -2.71 -6.48 -8.72
C PRO A 91 -2.46 -5.12 -9.39
N SER A 92 -1.79 -5.09 -10.55
CA SER A 92 -1.43 -3.85 -11.24
C SER A 92 -1.57 -3.98 -12.76
N PRO A 93 -1.70 -2.86 -13.49
CA PRO A 93 -1.76 -2.89 -14.95
C PRO A 93 -0.47 -3.45 -15.56
N HIS A 94 0.70 -3.04 -15.03
CA HIS A 94 2.00 -3.54 -15.48
C HIS A 94 2.08 -5.07 -15.40
N LEU A 95 1.66 -5.66 -14.27
CA LEU A 95 1.65 -7.12 -14.14
C LEU A 95 0.67 -7.79 -15.11
N LEU A 96 -0.46 -7.15 -15.40
CA LEU A 96 -1.40 -7.63 -16.42
C LEU A 96 -0.78 -7.65 -17.81
N ASP A 97 -0.07 -6.59 -18.19
CA ASP A 97 0.61 -6.53 -19.49
C ASP A 97 1.70 -7.60 -19.61
N LEU A 98 2.53 -7.77 -18.57
CA LEU A 98 3.52 -8.84 -18.51
C LEU A 98 2.87 -10.22 -18.64
N HIS A 99 1.75 -10.44 -17.96
CA HIS A 99 1.02 -11.70 -18.05
C HIS A 99 0.49 -11.96 -19.46
N VAL A 100 -0.11 -10.96 -20.11
CA VAL A 100 -0.59 -11.08 -21.49
C VAL A 100 0.56 -11.39 -22.43
N SER A 101 1.68 -10.66 -22.34
CA SER A 101 2.84 -10.91 -23.19
C SER A 101 3.49 -12.28 -22.93
N GLU A 102 3.70 -12.67 -21.67
CA GLU A 102 4.43 -13.91 -21.37
C GLU A 102 3.58 -15.17 -21.52
N THR A 103 2.26 -15.06 -21.35
CA THR A 103 1.36 -16.22 -21.31
C THR A 103 0.52 -16.37 -22.57
N HIS A 104 0.08 -15.27 -23.18
CA HIS A 104 -0.89 -15.29 -24.28
C HIS A 104 -0.32 -14.85 -25.62
N ASP A 105 0.85 -14.20 -25.64
CA ASP A 105 1.50 -13.80 -26.89
C ASP A 105 2.49 -14.86 -27.40
N SER A 106 2.15 -15.48 -28.53
CA SER A 106 3.02 -16.45 -29.20
C SER A 106 4.29 -15.80 -29.78
N PHE A 107 4.23 -14.51 -30.14
CA PHE A 107 5.40 -13.77 -30.61
C PHE A 107 6.43 -13.61 -29.50
N PHE A 108 5.98 -13.33 -28.27
CA PHE A 108 6.87 -13.25 -27.11
C PHE A 108 7.73 -14.50 -26.97
N LYS A 109 7.11 -15.68 -27.07
CA LYS A 109 7.81 -16.97 -26.95
C LYS A 109 8.91 -17.11 -28.01
N ALA A 110 8.61 -16.78 -29.27
CA ALA A 110 9.60 -16.85 -30.35
C ALA A 110 10.71 -15.79 -30.22
N ALA A 111 10.37 -14.59 -29.75
CA ALA A 111 11.32 -13.51 -29.55
C ALA A 111 12.28 -13.77 -28.37
N ALA A 112 11.77 -14.35 -27.28
CA ALA A 112 12.53 -14.65 -26.07
C ALA A 112 13.66 -15.67 -26.30
N GLU A 113 13.58 -16.50 -27.35
CA GLU A 113 14.67 -17.42 -27.74
C GLU A 113 15.88 -16.68 -28.32
N ARG A 114 15.69 -15.47 -28.85
CA ARG A 114 16.72 -14.74 -29.60
C ARG A 114 17.21 -13.47 -28.90
N LYS A 115 16.37 -12.87 -28.06
CA LYS A 115 16.68 -11.61 -27.36
C LYS A 115 16.04 -11.58 -25.97
N PRO A 116 16.58 -10.79 -25.03
CA PRO A 116 15.97 -10.61 -23.73
C PRO A 116 14.61 -9.92 -23.87
N MET A 117 13.58 -10.55 -23.27
CA MET A 117 12.19 -10.10 -23.37
C MET A 117 11.50 -9.98 -22.00
N TYR A 118 12.07 -10.55 -20.93
CA TYR A 118 11.44 -10.58 -19.61
C TYR A 118 11.67 -9.26 -18.87
N LYS A 119 10.71 -8.35 -18.92
CA LYS A 119 10.74 -7.10 -18.16
C LYS A 119 10.61 -7.34 -16.65
N CYS A 120 11.19 -6.47 -15.85
CA CYS A 120 11.08 -6.49 -14.39
C CYS A 120 9.62 -6.40 -13.92
N PHE A 121 9.31 -6.98 -12.75
CA PHE A 121 7.99 -6.89 -12.13
C PHE A 121 7.67 -5.50 -11.55
N VAL A 122 8.70 -4.66 -11.34
CA VAL A 122 8.55 -3.29 -10.86
C VAL A 122 8.36 -2.37 -12.06
N GLU A 123 7.25 -1.64 -12.10
CA GLU A 123 6.87 -0.75 -13.22
C GLU A 123 7.88 0.37 -13.47
N SER A 124 8.52 0.87 -12.41
CA SER A 124 9.56 1.91 -12.50
C SER A 124 10.95 1.37 -12.83
N CYS A 125 11.08 0.08 -13.20
CA CYS A 125 12.36 -0.55 -13.51
C CYS A 125 12.40 -1.00 -14.98
N ASP A 126 13.32 -0.41 -15.74
CA ASP A 126 13.48 -0.68 -17.18
C ASP A 126 14.36 -1.91 -17.48
N ALA A 127 14.75 -2.67 -16.47
CA ALA A 127 15.59 -3.85 -16.66
C ALA A 127 14.84 -4.95 -17.41
N VAL A 128 15.50 -5.51 -18.44
CA VAL A 128 15.00 -6.64 -19.24
C VAL A 128 15.97 -7.81 -19.13
N SER A 129 15.44 -8.96 -18.77
CA SER A 129 16.19 -10.19 -18.53
C SER A 129 16.01 -11.18 -19.69
N SER A 130 17.00 -12.07 -19.86
CA SER A 130 16.98 -13.12 -20.88
C SER A 130 15.99 -14.23 -20.55
N ASN A 131 15.86 -14.60 -19.28
CA ASN A 131 14.94 -15.63 -18.83
C ASN A 131 14.20 -15.20 -17.55
N ALA A 132 13.16 -15.96 -17.18
CA ALA A 132 12.36 -15.69 -15.99
C ALA A 132 13.15 -15.87 -14.67
N GLN A 133 14.21 -16.68 -14.66
CA GLN A 133 15.03 -16.91 -13.48
C GLN A 133 15.96 -15.73 -13.22
N ASP A 134 16.61 -15.20 -14.26
CA ASP A 134 17.44 -14.00 -14.22
C ASP A 134 16.62 -12.80 -13.74
N ARG A 135 15.37 -12.67 -14.22
CA ARG A 135 14.44 -11.65 -13.71
C ARG A 135 14.21 -11.77 -12.21
N ARG A 136 14.04 -13.00 -11.69
CA ARG A 136 13.88 -13.23 -10.25
C ARG A 136 15.13 -12.84 -9.48
N SER A 137 16.31 -13.23 -9.97
CA SER A 137 17.59 -12.85 -9.39
C SER A 137 17.72 -11.32 -9.35
N HIS A 138 17.40 -10.62 -10.44
CA HIS A 138 17.38 -9.16 -10.49
C HIS A 138 16.45 -8.55 -9.43
N CYS A 139 15.24 -9.09 -9.26
CA CYS A 139 14.30 -8.61 -8.24
C CYS A 139 14.84 -8.81 -6.80
N ILE A 140 15.59 -9.89 -6.56
CA ILE A 140 16.19 -10.17 -5.25
C ILE A 140 17.41 -9.27 -5.01
N GLU A 141 18.28 -9.11 -6.01
CA GLU A 141 19.54 -8.38 -5.88
C GLU A 141 19.34 -6.86 -5.86
N VAL A 142 18.52 -6.34 -6.78
CA VAL A 142 18.31 -4.90 -6.98
C VAL A 142 17.16 -4.40 -6.14
N HIS A 143 16.01 -5.07 -6.18
CA HIS A 143 14.81 -4.65 -5.44
C HIS A 143 14.71 -5.26 -4.04
N ARG A 144 15.67 -6.10 -3.63
CA ARG A 144 15.73 -6.73 -2.30
C ARG A 144 14.47 -7.51 -1.94
N PHE A 145 13.82 -8.10 -2.95
CA PHE A 145 12.66 -8.93 -2.70
C PHE A 145 13.07 -10.19 -1.91
N PRO A 146 12.19 -10.69 -1.01
CA PRO A 146 12.43 -11.95 -0.33
C PRO A 146 12.67 -13.09 -1.33
N HIS A 147 13.55 -14.02 -0.99
CA HIS A 147 13.86 -15.17 -1.84
C HIS A 147 12.61 -16.04 -2.11
N ASP A 148 11.69 -16.08 -1.15
CA ASP A 148 10.41 -16.81 -1.21
C ASP A 148 9.26 -15.96 -1.77
N PHE A 149 9.55 -14.81 -2.36
CA PHE A 149 8.51 -13.94 -2.91
C PHE A 149 7.77 -14.66 -4.05
N ARG A 150 6.45 -14.78 -3.89
CA ARG A 150 5.58 -15.46 -4.87
C ARG A 150 5.11 -14.46 -5.91
N TYR A 151 5.81 -14.42 -7.04
CA TYR A 151 5.43 -13.61 -8.19
C TYR A 151 4.15 -14.11 -8.88
N ASP A 152 3.85 -15.41 -8.75
CA ASP A 152 2.63 -16.01 -9.23
C ASP A 152 1.58 -16.07 -8.12
N THR A 153 0.48 -15.34 -8.30
CA THR A 153 -0.69 -15.27 -7.40
C THR A 153 -1.49 -16.58 -7.25
N ARG A 154 -0.90 -17.74 -7.55
CA ARG A 154 -1.54 -19.03 -7.24
C ARG A 154 -1.58 -19.21 -5.74
N ARG A 155 -2.75 -19.03 -5.13
CA ARG A 155 -2.99 -19.44 -3.74
C ARG A 155 -2.54 -20.90 -3.59
N PRO A 156 -1.70 -21.23 -2.59
CA PRO A 156 -1.41 -22.62 -2.31
C PRO A 156 -2.72 -23.31 -1.96
N LEU A 157 -3.07 -24.35 -2.71
CA LEU A 157 -4.08 -25.31 -2.28
C LEU A 157 -3.64 -25.79 -0.90
N LYS A 158 -4.45 -25.54 0.14
CA LYS A 158 -4.19 -26.07 1.49
C LYS A 158 -3.94 -27.57 1.34
N LYS A 159 -2.74 -28.05 1.69
CA LYS A 159 -2.46 -29.48 1.75
C LYS A 159 -3.47 -30.07 2.74
N LYS A 160 -4.39 -30.91 2.28
CA LYS A 160 -5.27 -31.69 3.16
C LYS A 160 -4.36 -32.50 4.07
N GLY A 161 -4.38 -32.20 5.36
CA GLY A 161 -3.70 -33.02 6.37
C GLY A 161 -4.22 -34.45 6.27
N LYS A 162 -3.30 -35.42 6.26
CA LYS A 162 -3.64 -36.85 6.32
C LYS A 162 -4.43 -37.09 7.61
N MET A 163 -5.71 -37.44 7.49
CA MET A 163 -6.49 -37.94 8.63
C MET A 163 -5.86 -39.26 9.08
N ALA A 164 -5.45 -39.31 10.35
CA ALA A 164 -4.98 -40.52 10.99
C ALA A 164 -6.12 -41.53 11.09
N GLU A 165 -5.90 -42.70 10.50
CA GLU A 165 -6.75 -43.88 10.56
C GLU A 165 -6.76 -44.41 12.01
N LYS A 166 -7.90 -44.27 12.71
CA LYS A 166 -8.11 -44.91 14.00
C LYS A 166 -8.55 -46.35 13.75
N ASN A 167 -7.64 -47.28 14.02
CA ASN A 167 -7.92 -48.71 14.04
C ASN A 167 -8.85 -49.02 15.23
N GLN A 168 -10.05 -49.53 14.98
CA GLN A 168 -10.93 -50.10 16.01
C GLN A 168 -10.47 -51.53 16.28
N MET A 169 -10.07 -51.83 17.52
CA MET A 169 -9.97 -53.19 18.04
C MET A 169 -11.33 -53.57 18.66
N GLU A 170 -11.91 -54.65 18.16
CA GLU A 170 -12.99 -55.40 18.81
C GLU A 170 -12.47 -56.09 20.08
N ILE A 171 -13.28 -56.06 21.14
CA ILE A 171 -13.73 -57.18 21.99
C ILE A 171 -14.95 -56.68 22.77
#